data_AF-L7VNR1-F1
#
_entry.id   AF-L7VNR1-F1
#
_cell.length_a   1.000
_cell.length_b   1.000
_cell.length_c   1.000
_cell.angle_alpha   90.00
_cell.angle_beta   90.00
_cell.angle_gamma   90.00
#
_symmetry.space_group_name_H-M   'P 1'
#
loop_
_entity.id
_entity.type
_entity.pdbx_description
1 polymer ?
#
loop_
_entity_poly.entity_id
_entity_poly.type
_entity_poly.pdbx_seq_one_letter_code
_entity_poly.pdbx_strand_id
1 'polypeptide(L)'
;MKRLLVLLTALCMILALAACGKGSTAGTATQGNKSVQTEDDDYYDGKPPITRKPGQSLKILARTSNYTNVDIANAEIVKKVIENAGITVNWQLVDHGNYSDAVTPMLLSGNVDADIIQIPDKDQNQTYIKSGLFVPLDEYFDYMPNFKAWLEKNPVIKAEITADDGHIYYRNKRR
;
A
#
# COMPACT_ATOMS: atom_id res chain seq x y z
N MET A 1 -14.84 53.54 -11.66
CA MET A 1 -15.83 53.00 -12.62
C MET A 1 -15.40 51.61 -13.09
N LYS A 2 -15.32 50.67 -12.15
CA LYS A 2 -14.91 49.26 -12.34
C LYS A 2 -16.10 48.31 -12.13
N ARG A 3 -17.33 48.79 -12.25
CA ARG A 3 -18.58 48.03 -11.98
C ARG A 3 -19.72 48.43 -12.93
N LEU A 4 -19.35 48.64 -14.20
CA LEU A 4 -20.28 48.58 -15.33
C LEU A 4 -19.63 47.61 -16.34
N LEU A 5 -19.21 46.42 -15.90
CA LEU A 5 -20.09 45.32 -15.50
C LEU A 5 -21.09 45.08 -16.66
N VAL A 6 -20.63 44.39 -17.70
CA VAL A 6 -20.78 42.92 -17.79
C VAL A 6 -22.19 42.48 -18.23
N LEU A 7 -23.05 43.39 -18.70
CA LEU A 7 -24.46 43.06 -19.00
C LEU A 7 -24.95 43.26 -20.45
N LEU A 8 -24.10 43.51 -21.47
CA LEU A 8 -24.62 43.84 -22.82
C LEU A 8 -23.91 43.19 -24.02
N THR A 9 -23.28 42.04 -23.89
CA THR A 9 -22.81 41.28 -25.07
C THR A 9 -22.89 39.77 -24.87
N ALA A 10 -23.89 39.33 -24.10
CA ALA A 10 -24.41 37.97 -24.15
C ALA A 10 -25.47 37.86 -25.26
N LEU A 11 -25.10 38.12 -26.52
CA LEU A 11 -25.98 37.87 -27.67
C LEU A 11 -25.23 37.92 -29.01
N CYS A 12 -24.42 36.91 -29.28
CA CYS A 12 -24.05 36.48 -30.64
C CYS A 12 -23.64 35.01 -30.51
N MET A 13 -24.62 34.09 -30.42
CA MET A 13 -25.10 33.34 -31.59
C MET A 13 -23.94 32.96 -32.52
N ILE A 14 -23.41 31.73 -32.40
CA ILE A 14 -24.00 30.48 -32.94
C ILE A 14 -23.92 30.47 -34.47
N LEU A 15 -23.19 29.46 -34.98
CA LEU A 15 -23.12 28.90 -36.36
C LEU A 15 -21.88 29.23 -37.21
N ALA A 16 -20.92 28.30 -37.17
CA ALA A 16 -20.29 27.67 -38.35
C ALA A 16 -19.39 26.53 -37.83
N LEU A 17 -19.90 25.32 -37.61
CA LEU A 17 -19.99 24.18 -38.55
C LEU A 17 -18.67 23.76 -39.23
N ALA A 18 -18.41 22.45 -39.07
CA ALA A 18 -17.67 21.55 -39.96
C ALA A 18 -16.13 21.49 -39.83
N ALA A 19 -15.67 20.70 -38.86
CA ALA A 19 -14.47 19.87 -39.02
C ALA A 19 -14.87 18.39 -38.83
N CYS A 20 -15.07 17.70 -39.96
CA CYS A 20 -15.02 16.23 -40.08
C CYS A 20 -13.61 15.75 -39.65
N GLY A 21 -13.40 14.62 -38.99
CA GLY A 21 -14.31 13.57 -38.55
C GLY A 21 -13.52 12.35 -38.04
N LYS A 22 -14.30 11.36 -37.59
CA LYS A 22 -13.99 9.93 -37.37
C LYS A 22 -13.48 9.50 -35.99
N GLY A 23 -14.44 9.03 -35.19
CA GLY A 23 -14.37 7.66 -34.67
C GLY A 23 -14.12 7.52 -33.17
N SER A 24 -15.18 7.62 -32.39
CA SER A 24 -15.22 7.21 -30.99
C SER A 24 -14.90 5.72 -30.83
N THR A 25 -13.90 5.41 -30.01
CA THR A 25 -13.81 4.12 -29.30
C THR A 25 -13.33 4.41 -27.89
N ALA A 26 -14.05 3.85 -26.93
CA ALA A 26 -13.82 3.97 -25.50
C ALA A 26 -12.34 3.75 -25.16
N GLY A 27 -11.79 4.66 -24.36
CA GLY A 27 -10.47 4.50 -23.77
C GLY A 27 -10.48 3.31 -22.83
N THR A 28 -10.08 2.15 -23.35
CA THR A 28 -9.56 1.07 -22.51
C THR A 28 -8.29 1.60 -21.89
N ALA A 29 -8.35 1.89 -20.59
CA ALA A 29 -7.16 2.05 -19.79
C ALA A 29 -6.33 0.78 -19.97
N THR A 30 -5.21 0.92 -20.67
CA THR A 30 -4.19 -0.11 -20.78
C THR A 30 -3.78 -0.46 -19.35
N GLN A 31 -4.24 -1.61 -18.86
CA GLN A 31 -3.57 -2.33 -17.79
C GLN A 31 -2.16 -2.60 -18.31
N GLY A 32 -1.23 -1.74 -17.91
CA GLY A 32 0.19 -2.05 -17.94
C GLY A 32 0.38 -3.21 -16.99
N ASN A 33 0.22 -4.43 -17.50
CA ASN A 33 0.67 -5.62 -16.83
C ASN A 33 2.19 -5.47 -16.69
N LYS A 34 2.65 -4.94 -15.55
CA LYS A 34 4.05 -5.01 -15.17
C LYS A 34 4.34 -6.49 -14.98
N SER A 35 4.76 -7.14 -16.06
CA SER A 35 5.45 -8.40 -15.99
C SER A 35 6.70 -8.15 -15.16
N VAL A 36 6.65 -8.51 -13.88
CA VAL A 36 7.84 -8.56 -13.05
C VAL A 36 8.75 -9.58 -13.73
N GLN A 37 9.85 -9.12 -14.31
CA GLN A 37 10.88 -10.04 -14.76
C GLN A 37 11.48 -10.67 -13.51
N THR A 38 11.05 -11.89 -13.20
CA THR A 38 11.59 -12.69 -12.12
C THR A 38 12.98 -13.14 -12.57
N GLU A 39 14.03 -12.55 -12.01
CA GLU A 39 15.32 -13.23 -11.99
C GLU A 39 15.15 -14.55 -11.22
N ASP A 40 15.86 -15.61 -11.63
CA ASP A 40 15.73 -16.99 -11.11
C ASP A 40 15.83 -17.09 -9.57
N ASP A 41 16.42 -16.08 -8.93
CA ASP A 41 16.65 -16.00 -7.48
C ASP A 41 15.50 -15.34 -6.69
N ASP A 42 14.49 -14.77 -7.36
CA ASP A 42 13.34 -14.08 -6.73
C ASP A 42 12.08 -14.96 -6.64
N TYR A 43 12.12 -16.21 -7.13
CA TYR A 43 11.01 -17.15 -7.05
C TYR A 43 11.02 -17.94 -5.72
N TYR A 44 9.92 -17.85 -4.96
CA TYR A 44 9.76 -18.60 -3.71
C TYR A 44 9.24 -20.03 -3.96
N ASP A 45 10.07 -21.03 -3.70
CA ASP A 45 9.79 -22.46 -3.91
C ASP A 45 9.00 -23.13 -2.76
N GLY A 46 8.52 -22.34 -1.79
CA GLY A 46 7.81 -22.85 -0.62
C GLY A 46 8.71 -23.28 0.54
N LYS A 47 10.03 -23.13 0.43
CA LYS A 47 10.99 -23.50 1.48
C LYS A 47 11.80 -22.28 1.95
N PRO A 48 12.14 -22.19 3.25
CA PRO A 48 13.07 -21.18 3.73
C PRO A 48 14.51 -21.45 3.25
N PRO A 49 15.36 -20.42 3.15
CA PRO A 49 15.03 -19.01 3.33
C PRO A 49 14.27 -18.41 2.13
N ILE A 50 13.38 -17.44 2.38
CA ILE A 50 12.59 -16.78 1.33
C ILE A 50 13.51 -16.02 0.34
N THR A 51 14.47 -15.23 0.83
CA THR A 51 15.52 -14.65 -0.01
C THR A 51 16.82 -15.44 0.16
N ARG A 52 17.50 -15.70 -0.97
CA ARG A 52 18.83 -16.32 -1.02
C ARG A 52 19.94 -15.28 -1.19
N LYS A 53 19.57 -14.05 -1.55
CA LYS A 53 20.50 -12.94 -1.71
C LYS A 53 21.11 -12.58 -0.35
N PRO A 54 22.45 -12.60 -0.21
CA PRO A 54 23.09 -12.27 1.06
C PRO A 54 22.93 -10.78 1.38
N GLY A 55 22.89 -10.45 2.68
CA GLY A 55 22.95 -9.07 3.17
C GLY A 55 21.67 -8.25 3.03
N GLN A 56 20.52 -8.89 2.76
CA GLN A 56 19.24 -8.17 2.69
C GLN A 56 18.79 -7.70 4.08
N SER A 57 18.25 -6.48 4.14
CA SER A 57 17.76 -5.87 5.38
C SER A 57 16.44 -5.14 5.16
N LEU A 58 15.52 -5.21 6.12
CA LEU A 58 14.28 -4.41 6.13
C LEU A 58 14.20 -3.51 7.36
N LYS A 59 13.76 -2.28 7.17
CA LYS A 59 13.36 -1.36 8.24
C LYS A 59 11.88 -1.56 8.58
N ILE A 60 11.58 -1.89 9.82
CA ILE A 60 10.20 -2.13 10.27
C ILE A 60 9.82 -1.13 11.37
N LEU A 61 8.81 -0.31 11.08
CA LEU A 61 8.17 0.57 12.05
C LEU A 61 6.99 -0.16 12.70
N ALA A 62 7.09 -0.40 14.01
CA ALA A 62 6.08 -1.11 14.78
C ALA A 62 6.03 -0.63 16.23
N ARG A 63 5.01 -1.07 16.97
CA ARG A 63 4.91 -0.75 18.40
C ARG A 63 5.61 -1.76 19.28
N THR A 64 6.05 -1.33 20.47
CA THR A 64 6.49 -2.25 21.55
C THR A 64 5.32 -3.08 22.09
N SER A 65 5.63 -4.07 22.92
CA SER A 65 4.60 -4.82 23.64
C SER A 65 3.90 -3.93 24.66
N ASN A 66 2.63 -4.21 24.93
CA ASN A 66 1.91 -3.62 26.06
C ASN A 66 2.33 -4.23 27.42
N TYR A 67 3.15 -5.28 27.40
CA TYR A 67 3.73 -5.90 28.59
C TYR A 67 5.23 -5.56 28.69
N THR A 68 5.66 -5.07 29.85
CA THR A 68 7.03 -4.59 30.09
C THR A 68 8.10 -5.69 30.03
N ASN A 69 7.71 -6.95 30.20
CA ASN A 69 8.60 -8.11 30.15
C ASN A 69 8.70 -8.76 28.76
N VAL A 70 8.03 -8.21 27.75
CA VAL A 70 8.02 -8.78 26.40
C VAL A 70 8.77 -7.85 25.46
N ASP A 71 9.91 -8.33 24.98
CA ASP A 71 10.65 -7.72 23.88
C ASP A 71 10.25 -8.39 22.57
N ILE A 72 9.50 -7.67 21.73
CA ILE A 72 9.01 -8.15 20.43
C ILE A 72 10.17 -8.46 19.49
N ALA A 73 11.20 -7.60 19.45
CA ALA A 73 12.35 -7.80 18.57
C ALA A 73 13.16 -9.04 18.95
N ASN A 74 13.14 -9.41 20.24
CA ASN A 74 13.84 -10.57 20.76
C ASN A 74 13.00 -11.83 20.95
N ALA A 75 11.70 -11.79 20.66
CA ALA A 75 10.82 -12.94 20.79
C ALA A 75 11.28 -14.10 19.87
N GLU A 76 11.29 -15.33 20.40
CA GLU A 76 11.82 -16.51 19.68
C GLU A 76 11.10 -16.74 18.35
N ILE A 77 9.78 -16.55 18.32
CA ILE A 77 8.98 -16.66 17.10
C ILE A 77 9.38 -15.61 16.05
N VAL A 78 9.70 -14.39 16.47
CA VAL A 78 10.14 -13.31 15.56
C VAL A 78 11.52 -13.64 14.99
N LYS A 79 12.44 -14.11 15.82
CA LYS A 79 13.77 -14.57 15.36
C LYS A 79 13.67 -15.68 14.32
N LYS A 80 12.83 -16.70 14.58
CA LYS A 80 12.58 -17.81 13.64
C LYS A 80 11.98 -17.33 12.31
N VAL A 81 11.07 -16.35 12.34
CA VAL A 81 10.51 -15.77 11.11
C VAL A 81 11.57 -15.01 10.31
N ILE A 82 12.41 -14.21 10.98
CA ILE A 82 13.50 -13.46 10.34
C ILE A 82 14.54 -14.42 9.72
N GLU A 83 14.91 -15.48 10.45
CA GLU A 83 15.82 -16.52 9.98
C GLU A 83 15.25 -17.24 8.75
N ASN A 84 13.99 -17.67 8.81
CA ASN A 84 13.30 -18.30 7.69
C ASN A 84 13.07 -17.35 6.50
N ALA A 85 13.07 -16.03 6.72
CA ALA A 85 13.02 -15.07 5.64
C ALA A 85 14.39 -14.87 4.98
N GLY A 86 15.50 -15.13 5.69
CA GLY A 86 16.85 -14.91 5.18
C GLY A 86 17.29 -13.43 5.19
N ILE A 87 16.68 -12.60 6.04
CA ILE A 87 16.95 -11.15 6.11
C ILE A 87 17.48 -10.74 7.49
N THR A 88 17.96 -9.50 7.57
CA THR A 88 18.09 -8.78 8.84
C THR A 88 16.97 -7.75 9.00
N VAL A 89 16.65 -7.38 10.24
CA VAL A 89 15.60 -6.39 10.51
C VAL A 89 16.16 -5.25 11.35
N ASN A 90 15.97 -4.02 10.88
CA ASN A 90 16.19 -2.81 11.64
C ASN A 90 14.85 -2.34 12.21
N TRP A 91 14.67 -2.51 13.52
CA TRP A 91 13.42 -2.18 14.20
C TRP A 91 13.37 -0.71 14.62
N GLN A 92 12.36 0.00 14.14
CA GLN A 92 11.91 1.27 14.69
C GLN A 92 10.72 0.99 15.61
N LEU A 93 11.00 0.76 16.89
CA LEU A 93 9.96 0.51 17.88
C LEU A 93 9.54 1.79 18.57
N VAL A 94 8.25 2.10 18.47
CA VAL A 94 7.61 3.19 19.22
C VAL A 94 6.80 2.60 20.36
N ASP A 95 6.74 3.29 21.51
CA ASP A 95 6.01 2.80 22.67
C ASP A 95 4.54 2.47 22.35
N HIS A 96 4.04 1.35 22.89
CA HIS A 96 2.66 0.89 22.69
C HIS A 96 1.62 1.97 22.99
N GLY A 97 1.78 2.71 24.09
CA GLY A 97 0.84 3.74 24.53
C GLY A 97 0.82 4.98 23.63
N ASN A 98 1.95 5.30 23.01
CA ASN A 98 2.13 6.52 22.21
C ASN A 98 2.18 6.27 20.71
N TYR A 99 1.99 5.02 20.27
CA TYR A 99 2.20 4.63 18.87
C TYR A 99 1.36 5.45 17.89
N SER A 100 0.06 5.58 18.15
CA SER A 100 -0.85 6.29 17.23
C SER A 100 -0.48 7.76 17.10
N ASP A 101 -0.19 8.42 18.23
CA ASP A 101 0.12 9.85 18.28
C ASP A 101 1.46 10.17 17.61
N ALA A 102 2.43 9.26 17.69
CA ALA A 102 3.72 9.41 17.03
C ALA A 102 3.67 9.09 15.53
N VAL A 103 3.02 7.99 15.14
CA VAL A 103 3.10 7.47 13.75
C VAL A 103 2.10 8.15 12.80
N THR A 104 0.93 8.56 13.29
CA THR A 104 -0.06 9.28 12.47
C THR A 104 0.53 10.51 11.77
N PRO A 105 1.18 11.48 12.46
CA PRO A 105 1.76 12.63 11.79
C PRO A 105 2.92 12.28 10.84
N MET A 106 3.68 11.22 11.13
CA MET A 106 4.73 10.74 10.21
C MET A 106 4.12 10.28 8.89
N LEU A 107 3.03 9.49 8.94
CA LEU A 107 2.31 9.05 7.75
C LEU A 107 1.66 10.22 7.01
N LEU A 108 1.01 11.15 7.71
CA LEU A 108 0.36 12.31 7.06
C LEU A 108 1.36 13.25 6.38
N SER A 109 2.59 13.33 6.90
CA SER A 109 3.65 14.14 6.29
C SER A 109 4.47 13.40 5.24
N GLY A 110 4.29 12.09 5.10
CA GLY A 110 5.11 11.23 4.25
C GLY A 110 6.56 11.06 4.73
N ASN A 111 6.90 11.57 5.90
CA ASN A 111 8.25 11.48 6.47
C ASN A 111 8.42 10.17 7.24
N VAL A 112 8.33 9.05 6.52
CA VAL A 112 8.54 7.71 7.10
C VAL A 112 9.70 7.02 6.41
N ASP A 113 10.72 6.67 7.20
CA ASP A 113 11.89 5.90 6.75
C ASP A 113 11.76 4.44 7.22
N ALA A 114 10.79 3.72 6.63
CA ALA A 114 10.54 2.30 6.90
C ALA A 114 10.00 1.59 5.65
N ASP A 115 10.37 0.32 5.48
CA ASP A 115 9.91 -0.55 4.38
C ASP A 115 8.57 -1.23 4.73
N ILE A 116 8.38 -1.55 6.01
CA ILE A 116 7.14 -2.14 6.53
C ILE A 116 6.67 -1.30 7.71
N ILE A 117 5.41 -0.88 7.66
CA ILE A 117 4.80 -0.03 8.68
C ILE A 117 3.58 -0.73 9.25
N GLN A 118 3.52 -0.85 10.58
CA GLN A 118 2.27 -1.14 11.26
C GLN A 118 1.39 0.12 11.25
N ILE A 119 0.28 0.10 10.51
CA ILE A 119 -0.68 1.22 10.48
C ILE A 119 -1.25 1.45 11.89
N PRO A 120 -1.33 2.70 12.37
CA PRO A 120 -1.73 3.02 13.75
C PRO A 120 -3.19 2.68 14.04
N ASP A 121 -4.05 2.76 13.03
CA ASP A 121 -5.48 2.48 13.14
C ASP A 121 -6.00 1.67 11.92
N LYS A 122 -7.31 1.71 11.68
CA LYS A 122 -7.96 1.01 10.55
C LYS A 122 -7.96 1.82 9.25
N ASP A 123 -7.45 3.05 9.27
CA ASP A 123 -7.50 4.02 8.18
C ASP A 123 -8.91 4.12 7.56
N GLN A 124 -9.93 4.38 8.39
CA GLN A 124 -11.34 4.32 7.96
C GLN A 124 -11.66 5.22 6.76
N ASN A 125 -10.94 6.34 6.60
CA ASN A 125 -11.11 7.27 5.49
C ASN A 125 -10.14 7.02 4.33
N GLN A 126 -9.32 5.96 4.41
CA GLN A 126 -8.23 5.64 3.47
C GLN A 126 -7.24 6.80 3.28
N THR A 127 -7.01 7.59 4.33
CA THR A 127 -6.12 8.76 4.30
C THR A 127 -4.69 8.37 3.97
N TYR A 128 -4.19 7.30 4.60
CA TYR A 128 -2.82 6.84 4.40
C TYR A 128 -2.68 6.15 3.05
N ILE A 129 -3.66 5.36 2.64
CA ILE A 129 -3.65 4.71 1.32
C ILE A 129 -3.68 5.74 0.19
N LYS A 130 -4.55 6.76 0.29
CA LYS A 130 -4.67 7.83 -0.71
C LYS A 130 -3.46 8.77 -0.76
N SER A 131 -2.55 8.70 0.20
CA SER A 131 -1.32 9.51 0.20
C SER A 131 -0.28 9.03 -0.83
N GLY A 132 -0.41 7.81 -1.36
CA GLY A 132 0.56 7.23 -2.29
C GLY A 132 1.82 6.69 -1.62
N LEU A 133 1.87 6.60 -0.29
CA LEU A 133 3.00 6.05 0.46
C LEU A 133 3.13 4.52 0.36
N PHE A 134 2.03 3.83 0.06
CA PHE A 134 1.98 2.36 0.07
C PHE A 134 1.88 1.81 -1.35
N VAL A 135 2.61 0.73 -1.59
CA VAL A 135 2.47 -0.04 -2.83
C VAL A 135 1.28 -0.99 -2.73
N PRO A 136 0.52 -1.20 -3.83
CA PRO A 136 -0.55 -2.19 -3.87
C PRO A 136 0.05 -3.60 -3.76
N LEU A 137 -0.33 -4.35 -2.73
CA LEU A 137 0.18 -5.71 -2.47
C LEU A 137 -0.40 -6.73 -3.46
N ASP A 138 -1.58 -6.47 -4.00
CA ASP A 138 -2.22 -7.34 -4.99
C ASP A 138 -1.45 -7.44 -6.30
N GLU A 139 -0.66 -6.42 -6.66
CA GLU A 139 0.29 -6.48 -7.78
C GLU A 139 1.41 -7.52 -7.56
N TYR A 140 1.65 -7.94 -6.32
CA TYR A 140 2.69 -8.90 -5.93
C TYR A 140 2.13 -10.26 -5.51
N PHE A 141 0.84 -10.53 -5.73
CA PHE A 141 0.21 -11.78 -5.29
C PHE A 141 0.81 -13.05 -5.88
N ASP A 142 1.50 -12.96 -7.01
CA ASP A 142 2.22 -14.09 -7.59
C ASP A 142 3.44 -14.49 -6.72
N TYR A 143 4.02 -13.55 -5.99
CA TYR A 143 5.04 -13.80 -4.96
C TYR A 143 4.44 -14.15 -3.58
N MET A 144 3.12 -14.02 -3.41
CA MET A 144 2.42 -14.21 -2.12
C MET A 144 1.34 -15.30 -2.19
N PRO A 145 1.65 -16.52 -2.62
CA PRO A 145 0.64 -17.55 -2.90
C PRO A 145 -0.20 -17.92 -1.68
N ASN A 146 0.39 -17.91 -0.49
CA ASN A 146 -0.31 -18.22 0.76
C ASN A 146 -1.35 -17.14 1.11
N PHE A 147 -1.03 -15.86 0.89
CA PHE A 147 -1.94 -14.77 1.20
C PHE A 147 -3.06 -14.68 0.16
N LYS A 148 -2.72 -14.83 -1.13
CA LYS A 148 -3.68 -14.93 -2.24
C LYS A 148 -4.71 -16.03 -1.99
N ALA A 149 -4.25 -17.26 -1.71
CA ALA A 149 -5.13 -18.40 -1.45
C ALA A 149 -6.00 -18.22 -0.20
N TRP A 150 -5.49 -17.52 0.83
CA TRP A 150 -6.28 -17.20 2.01
C TRP A 150 -7.40 -16.20 1.70
N LEU A 151 -7.12 -15.14 0.92
CA LEU A 151 -8.14 -14.17 0.51
C LEU A 151 -9.23 -14.78 -0.37
N GLU A 152 -8.86 -15.69 -1.29
CA GLU A 152 -9.81 -16.43 -2.12
C GLU A 152 -10.79 -17.27 -1.28
N LYS A 153 -10.31 -17.88 -0.19
CA LYS A 153 -11.13 -18.63 0.77
C LYS A 153 -11.94 -17.73 1.71
N ASN A 154 -11.63 -16.44 1.80
CA ASN A 154 -12.26 -15.49 2.71
C ASN A 154 -12.74 -14.24 1.94
N PRO A 155 -13.73 -14.37 1.03
CA PRO A 155 -14.13 -13.29 0.13
C PRO A 155 -14.68 -12.06 0.85
N VAL A 156 -15.32 -12.24 2.02
CA VAL A 156 -15.78 -11.13 2.87
C VAL A 156 -14.61 -10.29 3.36
N ILE A 157 -13.51 -10.94 3.79
CA ILE A 157 -12.31 -10.22 4.25
C ILE A 157 -11.62 -9.55 3.06
N LYS A 158 -11.54 -10.24 1.91
CA LYS A 158 -11.00 -9.64 0.69
C LYS A 158 -11.74 -8.34 0.35
N ALA A 159 -13.07 -8.35 0.39
CA ALA A 159 -13.88 -7.15 0.15
C ALA A 159 -13.64 -6.07 1.21
N GLU A 160 -13.51 -6.43 2.49
CA GLU A 160 -13.26 -5.47 3.58
C GLU A 160 -11.93 -4.72 3.44
N ILE A 161 -10.89 -5.38 2.91
CA ILE A 161 -9.54 -4.80 2.79
C ILE A 161 -9.25 -4.20 1.40
N THR A 162 -10.18 -4.31 0.46
CA THR A 162 -10.04 -3.71 -0.88
C THR A 162 -10.40 -2.24 -0.78
N ALA A 163 -9.49 -1.36 -1.17
CA ALA A 163 -9.68 0.09 -1.15
C ALA A 163 -10.61 0.55 -2.28
N ASP A 164 -10.99 1.84 -2.26
CA ASP A 164 -11.94 2.42 -3.23
C ASP A 164 -11.44 2.34 -4.69
N ASP A 165 -10.12 2.27 -4.87
CA ASP A 165 -9.44 2.12 -6.16
C ASP A 165 -9.35 0.67 -6.66
N GLY A 166 -9.82 -0.30 -5.86
CA GLY A 166 -9.81 -1.73 -6.19
C GLY A 166 -8.54 -2.48 -5.76
N HIS A 167 -7.55 -1.81 -5.16
CA HIS A 167 -6.30 -2.42 -4.72
C HIS A 167 -6.32 -2.84 -3.24
N ILE A 168 -5.39 -3.73 -2.88
CA ILE A 168 -5.20 -4.21 -1.50
C ILE A 168 -3.81 -3.78 -1.03
N TYR A 169 -3.75 -2.94 0.00
CA TYR A 169 -2.49 -2.32 0.46
C TYR A 169 -1.96 -2.88 1.78
N TYR A 170 -2.77 -3.62 2.53
CA TYR A 170 -2.38 -4.09 3.85
C TYR A 170 -2.98 -5.47 4.17
N ARG A 171 -2.33 -6.15 5.12
CA ARG A 171 -2.84 -7.39 5.71
C ARG A 171 -3.50 -7.07 7.05
N ASN A 172 -4.82 -7.30 7.15
CA ASN A 172 -5.53 -7.14 8.42
C ASN A 172 -5.00 -8.11 9.48
N LYS A 173 -4.79 -7.62 10.70
CA LYS A 173 -4.46 -8.47 11.85
C LYS A 173 -5.74 -9.17 12.25
N ARG A 174 -5.84 -10.48 11.97
CA ARG A 174 -6.95 -11.30 12.48
C ARG A 174 -7.05 -11.09 14.00
N ARG A 175 -8.25 -10.80 14.48
CA ARG A 175 -8.59 -10.94 15.89
C ARG A 175 -8.61 -12.41 16.27
#